data_AF-A0A1V4PZE8-F1
#
_entry.id   AF-A0A1V4PZE8-F1
#
_cell.length_a   1.000
_cell.length_b   1.000
_cell.length_c   1.000
_cell.angle_alpha   90.00
_cell.angle_beta   90.00
_cell.angle_gamma   90.00
#
_symmetry.space_group_name_H-M   'P 1'
#
loop_
_entity.id
_entity.type
_entity.pdbx_description
1 polymer ?
#
loop_
_entity_poly.entity_id
_entity_poly.type
_entity_poly.pdbx_seq_one_letter_code
_entity_poly.pdbx_strand_id
1 'polypeptide(L)'
;MTIITPEDAIKAASSVARDVADGRLTPADMEAQLETELRALVGNVVGPDDPLFALQVEIARGVLAVGGVPVDELREWAAVMARREAPELISEPEVDETAPEPVSTLTVALEPDSVDPESVAEVAAVVPLPEPVPVPVVTPVRKAGAASGEYDPLAHWRPGATRRR
;
A
#
# COMPACT_ATOMS: atom_id res chain seq x y z
N MET A 1 18.74 30.63 -8.54
CA MET A 1 19.21 29.43 -9.25
C MET A 1 20.72 29.40 -9.14
N THR A 2 21.27 28.54 -8.28
CA THR A 2 22.73 28.39 -8.16
C THR A 2 23.23 27.62 -9.38
N ILE A 3 24.16 28.20 -10.12
CA ILE A 3 24.81 27.51 -11.25
C ILE A 3 25.81 26.55 -10.63
N ILE A 4 25.53 25.24 -10.73
CA ILE A 4 26.48 24.19 -10.34
C ILE A 4 27.57 24.14 -11.40
N THR A 5 28.82 24.35 -11.00
CA THR A 5 29.97 24.21 -11.92
C THR A 5 30.38 22.74 -12.02
N PRO A 6 31.11 22.33 -13.08
CA PRO A 6 31.65 20.98 -13.17
C PRO A 6 32.55 20.60 -11.99
N GLU A 7 33.32 21.57 -11.46
CA GLU A 7 34.20 21.37 -10.31
C GLU A 7 33.39 21.06 -9.04
N ASP A 8 32.25 21.74 -8.83
CA ASP A 8 31.35 21.47 -7.71
C ASP A 8 30.76 20.06 -7.79
N ALA A 9 30.33 19.63 -8.98
CA ALA A 9 29.78 18.30 -9.20
C ALA A 9 30.83 17.20 -8.94
N ILE A 10 32.07 17.38 -9.43
CA ILE A 10 33.18 16.44 -9.19
C ILE A 10 33.50 16.37 -7.70
N LYS A 11 33.56 17.52 -7.02
CA LYS A 11 33.85 17.59 -5.59
C LYS A 11 32.76 16.90 -4.77
N ALA A 12 31.49 17.12 -5.11
CA ALA A 12 30.36 16.46 -4.47
C ALA A 12 30.42 14.93 -4.66
N ALA A 13 30.58 14.46 -5.89
CA ALA A 13 30.69 13.03 -6.18
C ALA A 13 31.89 12.37 -5.49
N SER A 14 33.04 13.05 -5.46
CA SER A 14 34.25 12.58 -4.79
C SER A 14 34.08 12.53 -3.27
N SER A 15 33.29 13.45 -2.69
CA SER A 15 32.95 13.41 -1.26
C SER A 15 32.14 12.17 -0.92
N VAL A 16 31.08 11.91 -1.67
CA VAL A 16 30.23 10.71 -1.49
C VAL A 16 31.07 9.44 -1.62
N ALA A 17 31.92 9.35 -2.65
CA ALA A 17 32.79 8.19 -2.85
C ALA A 17 33.74 7.96 -1.65
N ARG A 18 34.28 9.03 -1.06
CA ARG A 18 35.12 8.94 0.14
C ARG A 18 34.30 8.51 1.36
N ASP A 19 33.12 9.07 1.56
CA ASP A 19 32.26 8.71 2.70
C ASP A 19 31.83 7.24 2.65
N VAL A 20 31.60 6.69 1.45
CA VAL A 20 31.37 5.26 1.24
C VAL A 20 32.63 4.43 1.52
N ALA A 21 33.79 4.85 0.99
CA ALA A 21 35.06 4.13 1.20
C ALA A 21 35.48 4.09 2.68
N ASP A 22 35.20 5.15 3.44
CA ASP A 22 35.46 5.25 4.88
C ASP A 22 34.40 4.52 5.73
N GLY A 23 33.35 3.96 5.11
CA GLY A 23 32.23 3.31 5.81
C GLY A 23 31.32 4.27 6.58
N ARG A 24 31.42 5.58 6.31
CA ARG A 24 30.58 6.63 6.93
C ARG A 24 29.22 6.79 6.25
N LEU A 25 29.11 6.34 5.00
CA LEU A 25 27.86 6.28 4.25
C LEU A 25 27.66 4.84 3.77
N THR A 26 26.57 4.20 4.21
CA THR A 26 26.21 2.84 3.78
C THR A 26 25.12 2.89 2.71
N PRO A 27 24.93 1.81 1.92
CA PRO A 27 23.81 1.72 0.98
C PRO A 27 22.44 1.91 1.66
N ALA A 28 22.29 1.41 2.90
CA ALA A 28 21.06 1.58 3.67
C ALA A 28 20.77 3.05 4.00
N ASP A 29 21.81 3.84 4.32
CA ASP A 29 21.66 5.27 4.56
C ASP A 29 21.22 6.01 3.29
N MET A 30 21.77 5.61 2.14
CA MET A 30 21.39 6.18 0.84
C MET A 30 19.94 5.83 0.45
N GLU A 31 19.52 4.59 0.70
CA GLU A 31 18.14 4.16 0.46
C GLU A 31 17.15 4.91 1.36
N ALA A 32 17.46 5.06 2.65
CA ALA A 32 16.63 5.82 3.58
C ALA A 32 16.52 7.30 3.19
N GLN A 33 17.62 7.91 2.74
CA GLN A 33 17.59 9.27 2.21
C GLN A 33 16.74 9.34 0.94
N LEU A 34 16.92 8.40 0.00
CA LEU A 34 16.15 8.36 -1.23
C LEU A 34 14.65 8.23 -0.96
N GLU A 35 14.24 7.35 -0.03
CA GLU A 35 12.86 7.20 0.38
C GLU A 35 12.30 8.52 0.95
N THR A 36 13.10 9.23 1.74
CA THR A 36 12.72 10.53 2.32
C THR A 36 12.49 11.58 1.24
N GLU A 37 13.41 11.70 0.28
CA GLU A 37 13.29 12.63 -0.84
C GLU A 37 12.13 12.26 -1.77
N LEU A 38 11.95 10.98 -2.08
CA LEU A 38 10.83 10.49 -2.89
C LEU A 38 9.50 10.81 -2.19
N ARG A 39 9.38 10.54 -0.90
CA ARG A 39 8.18 10.91 -0.13
C ARG A 39 7.91 12.41 -0.16
N ALA A 40 8.95 13.24 -0.05
CA ALA A 40 8.79 14.69 -0.15
C ALA A 40 8.35 15.14 -1.54
N LEU A 41 8.86 14.51 -2.59
CA LEU A 41 8.60 14.87 -3.98
C LEU A 41 7.25 14.35 -4.50
N VAL A 42 6.97 13.06 -4.32
CA VAL A 42 5.77 12.39 -4.87
C VAL A 42 4.66 12.18 -3.85
N GLY A 43 4.95 12.30 -2.55
CA GLY A 43 3.98 11.99 -1.49
C GLY A 43 2.90 13.05 -1.29
N ASN A 44 3.07 14.24 -1.87
CA ASN A 44 2.02 15.26 -1.88
C ASN A 44 1.29 15.25 -3.22
N VAL A 45 -0.03 15.05 -3.20
CA VAL A 45 -0.88 15.02 -4.40
C VAL A 45 -1.72 16.28 -4.43
N VAL A 46 -1.38 17.23 -5.30
CA VAL A 46 -2.08 18.53 -5.38
C VAL A 46 -3.30 18.45 -6.31
N GLY A 47 -3.19 17.70 -7.41
CA GLY A 47 -4.28 17.51 -8.37
C GLY A 47 -3.80 17.41 -9.82
N PRO A 48 -4.73 17.43 -10.81
CA PRO A 48 -4.42 17.15 -12.22
C PRO A 48 -3.41 18.11 -12.89
N ASP A 49 -3.27 19.32 -12.36
CA ASP A 49 -2.32 20.32 -12.88
C ASP A 49 -0.88 20.10 -12.37
N ASP A 50 -0.67 19.16 -11.45
CA ASP A 50 0.66 18.76 -10.98
C ASP A 50 1.38 17.95 -12.07
N PRO A 51 2.60 18.34 -12.48
CA PRO A 51 3.40 17.58 -13.44
C PRO A 51 3.63 16.11 -13.05
N LEU A 52 3.60 15.78 -11.75
CA LEU A 52 3.77 14.42 -11.23
C LEU A 52 2.46 13.63 -11.16
N PHE A 53 1.31 14.24 -11.42
CA PHE A 53 0.00 13.62 -11.23
C PHE A 53 -0.17 12.34 -12.06
N ALA A 54 0.29 12.33 -13.31
CA ALA A 54 0.21 11.14 -14.16
C ALA A 54 0.99 9.95 -13.57
N LEU A 55 2.20 10.19 -13.05
CA LEU A 55 3.01 9.18 -12.37
C LEU A 55 2.33 8.69 -11.09
N GLN A 56 1.75 9.60 -10.30
CA GLN A 56 1.01 9.25 -9.09
C GLN A 56 -0.19 8.34 -9.39
N VAL A 57 -0.92 8.60 -10.47
CA VAL A 57 -2.03 7.74 -10.93
C VAL A 57 -1.53 6.36 -11.36
N GLU A 58 -0.40 6.28 -12.07
CA GLU A 58 0.21 4.99 -12.45
C GLU A 58 0.64 4.17 -11.24
N ILE A 59 1.29 4.82 -10.26
CA ILE A 59 1.67 4.19 -8.98
C ILE A 59 0.42 3.69 -8.26
N ALA A 60 -0.61 4.53 -8.12
CA ALA A 60 -1.86 4.14 -7.48
C ALA A 60 -2.51 2.92 -8.15
N ARG A 61 -2.55 2.87 -9.49
CA ARG A 61 -3.03 1.70 -10.23
C ARG A 61 -2.19 0.44 -9.94
N GLY A 62 -0.88 0.57 -9.89
CA GLY A 62 0.03 -0.53 -9.52
C GLY A 62 -0.25 -1.05 -8.12
N VAL A 63 -0.42 -0.16 -7.14
CA VAL A 63 -0.77 -0.51 -5.74
C VAL A 63 -2.11 -1.24 -5.68
N LEU A 64 -3.13 -0.76 -6.39
CA LEU A 64 -4.43 -1.44 -6.45
C LEU A 64 -4.33 -2.81 -7.10
N ALA A 65 -3.54 -2.95 -8.18
CA ALA A 65 -3.39 -4.21 -8.90
C ALA A 65 -2.76 -5.32 -8.04
N VAL A 66 -1.89 -4.97 -7.10
CA VAL A 66 -1.28 -5.92 -6.15
C VAL A 66 -2.07 -6.07 -4.85
N GLY A 67 -3.26 -5.44 -4.75
CA GLY A 67 -4.11 -5.51 -3.56
C GLY A 67 -3.58 -4.71 -2.37
N GLY A 68 -2.81 -3.63 -2.61
CA GLY A 68 -2.18 -2.84 -1.56
C GLY A 68 -3.14 -1.98 -0.71
N VAL A 69 -4.42 -1.87 -1.11
CA VAL A 69 -5.47 -1.19 -0.33
C VAL A 69 -6.62 -2.17 -0.10
N PRO A 70 -7.10 -2.35 1.15
CA PRO A 70 -8.26 -3.19 1.45
C PRO A 70 -9.52 -2.75 0.70
N VAL A 71 -10.36 -3.71 0.31
CA VAL A 71 -11.58 -3.44 -0.47
C VAL A 71 -12.55 -2.52 0.26
N ASP A 72 -12.68 -2.65 1.58
CA ASP A 72 -13.59 -1.81 2.35
C ASP A 72 -13.14 -0.35 2.40
N GLU A 73 -11.84 -0.11 2.54
CA GLU A 73 -11.27 1.23 2.44
C GLU A 73 -11.49 1.83 1.03
N LEU A 74 -11.36 1.03 -0.03
CA LEU A 74 -11.66 1.48 -1.39
C LEU A 74 -13.13 1.87 -1.59
N ARG A 75 -14.06 1.20 -0.92
CA ARG A 75 -15.49 1.55 -0.97
C ARG A 75 -15.75 2.90 -0.33
N GLU A 76 -15.08 3.20 0.79
CA GLU A 76 -15.17 4.51 1.43
C GLU A 76 -14.64 5.61 0.51
N TRP A 77 -13.48 5.40 -0.10
CA TRP A 77 -12.93 6.36 -1.06
C TRP A 77 -13.78 6.53 -2.31
N ALA A 78 -14.43 5.47 -2.80
CA ALA A 78 -15.39 5.59 -3.90
C ALA A 78 -16.59 6.47 -3.53
N ALA A 79 -17.11 6.38 -2.30
CA ALA A 79 -18.16 7.25 -1.81
C ALA A 79 -17.70 8.72 -1.71
N VAL A 80 -16.48 8.96 -1.25
CA VAL A 80 -15.86 10.31 -1.23
C VAL A 80 -15.79 10.88 -2.65
N MET A 81 -15.34 10.10 -3.63
CA MET A 81 -15.26 10.51 -5.03
C MET A 81 -16.64 10.81 -5.62
N ALA A 82 -17.62 9.93 -5.40
CA ALA A 82 -19.00 10.15 -5.85
C ALA A 82 -19.60 11.46 -5.30
N ARG A 83 -19.34 11.77 -4.02
CA ARG A 83 -19.77 13.03 -3.40
C ARG A 83 -19.07 14.25 -4.01
N ARG A 84 -17.80 14.12 -4.39
CA ARG A 84 -17.05 15.19 -5.07
C ARG A 84 -17.60 15.47 -6.47
N GLU A 85 -18.03 14.43 -7.18
CA GLU A 85 -18.60 14.55 -8.53
C GLU A 85 -20.06 15.04 -8.53
N ALA A 86 -20.83 14.70 -7.48
CA ALA A 86 -22.22 15.10 -7.31
C ALA A 86 -22.46 15.85 -5.98
N PRO A 87 -21.94 17.08 -5.83
CA PRO A 87 -22.02 17.84 -4.58
C PRO A 87 -23.46 18.26 -4.18
N GLU A 88 -24.44 18.16 -5.08
CA GLU A 88 -25.81 18.68 -4.89
C GLU A 88 -26.85 17.65 -4.44
N LEU A 89 -26.51 16.36 -4.31
CA LEU A 89 -27.49 15.31 -3.94
C LEU A 89 -27.63 15.05 -2.44
N ILE A 90 -27.07 15.93 -1.59
CA ILE A 90 -27.48 16.01 -0.19
C ILE A 90 -28.66 16.97 -0.12
N SER A 91 -29.76 16.58 -0.75
CA SER A 91 -31.05 17.01 -0.25
C SER A 91 -31.13 16.42 1.16
N GLU A 92 -31.31 17.29 2.15
CA GLU A 92 -31.83 16.86 3.45
C GLU A 92 -32.97 15.86 3.17
N PRO A 93 -33.09 14.75 3.92
CA PRO A 93 -34.36 14.04 3.89
C PRO A 93 -35.39 15.11 4.22
N GLU A 94 -36.25 15.42 3.25
CA GLU A 94 -37.48 16.14 3.51
C GLU A 94 -38.11 15.30 4.61
N VAL A 95 -38.00 15.79 5.85
CA VAL A 95 -38.71 15.23 6.98
C VAL A 95 -40.14 15.48 6.57
N ASP A 96 -40.73 14.48 5.94
CA ASP A 96 -42.15 14.44 5.69
C ASP A 96 -42.76 14.58 7.09
N GLU A 97 -43.18 15.81 7.42
CA GLU A 97 -43.88 16.17 8.65
C GLU A 97 -45.29 15.55 8.67
N THR A 98 -45.51 14.43 7.97
CA THR A 98 -46.55 13.50 8.34
C THR A 98 -46.07 12.67 9.52
N ALA A 99 -46.21 13.27 10.70
CA ALA A 99 -46.18 12.57 11.97
C ALA A 99 -46.99 11.25 11.82
N PRO A 100 -46.37 10.07 11.99
CA PRO A 100 -47.15 8.84 12.04
C PRO A 100 -48.08 8.97 13.24
N GLU A 101 -49.40 8.89 12.99
CA GLU A 101 -50.35 8.74 14.09
C GLU A 101 -49.84 7.58 14.97
N PRO A 102 -49.76 7.76 16.30
CA PRO A 102 -49.27 6.71 17.16
C PRO A 102 -50.21 5.53 17.02
N VAL A 103 -49.77 4.50 16.30
CA VAL A 103 -50.45 3.22 16.26
C VAL A 103 -50.35 2.70 17.68
N SER A 104 -51.48 2.72 18.37
CA SER A 104 -51.62 2.23 19.73
C SER A 104 -51.30 0.73 19.72
N THR A 105 -50.04 0.37 19.92
CA THR A 105 -49.62 -1.01 20.12
C THR A 105 -50.25 -1.46 21.42
N LEU A 106 -51.30 -2.26 21.30
CA LEU A 106 -51.95 -2.98 22.38
C LEU A 106 -50.88 -3.85 23.05
N THR A 107 -50.40 -3.39 24.20
CA THR A 107 -49.45 -4.10 25.05
C THR A 107 -50.12 -5.38 25.55
N VAL A 108 -49.91 -6.50 24.85
CA VAL A 108 -50.22 -7.81 25.40
C VAL A 108 -49.17 -8.10 26.47
N ALA A 109 -49.60 -7.95 27.72
CA ALA A 109 -48.89 -8.47 28.87
C ALA A 109 -48.81 -9.99 28.75
N LEU A 110 -47.63 -10.52 28.42
CA LEU A 110 -47.30 -11.91 28.69
C LEU A 110 -46.58 -11.92 30.03
N GLU A 111 -47.29 -12.49 31.01
CA GLU A 111 -46.83 -12.79 32.35
C GLU A 111 -45.58 -13.69 32.33
N PRO A 112 -44.73 -13.62 33.38
CA PRO A 112 -43.49 -14.40 33.45
C PRO A 112 -43.81 -15.85 33.82
N ASP A 113 -43.53 -16.78 32.91
CA ASP A 113 -43.61 -18.21 33.22
C ASP A 113 -42.33 -18.63 33.94
N SER A 114 -42.47 -18.83 35.25
CA SER A 114 -41.45 -19.29 36.17
C SER A 114 -41.28 -20.81 36.09
N VAL A 115 -40.15 -21.29 35.57
CA VAL A 115 -39.69 -22.67 35.82
C VAL A 115 -38.16 -22.70 35.92
N ASP A 116 -37.69 -22.95 37.14
CA ASP A 116 -36.40 -23.57 37.49
C ASP A 116 -36.70 -24.42 38.75
N PRO A 117 -36.02 -25.55 39.07
CA PRO A 117 -34.69 -25.94 38.59
C PRO A 117 -34.47 -27.46 38.34
N GLU A 118 -33.23 -27.80 37.96
CA GLU A 118 -32.56 -29.11 38.03
C GLU A 118 -32.91 -30.20 36.99
N SER A 119 -32.05 -30.35 35.97
CA SER A 119 -31.42 -31.66 35.73
C SER A 119 -30.05 -31.54 35.05
N VAL A 120 -29.06 -32.05 35.80
CA VAL A 120 -27.72 -32.51 35.49
C VAL A 120 -27.55 -33.10 34.07
N ALA A 121 -26.54 -32.63 33.33
CA ALA A 121 -25.56 -33.51 32.66
C ALA A 121 -24.43 -32.67 32.02
N GLU A 122 -23.32 -32.62 32.75
CA GLU A 122 -21.98 -32.37 32.25
C GLU A 122 -21.66 -33.32 31.08
N VAL A 123 -21.47 -32.78 29.88
CA VAL A 123 -20.80 -33.51 28.78
C VAL A 123 -19.73 -32.60 28.20
N ALA A 124 -18.50 -32.85 28.65
CA ALA A 124 -17.29 -32.34 28.05
C ALA A 124 -17.21 -32.80 26.59
N ALA A 125 -17.52 -31.89 25.66
CA ALA A 125 -17.22 -32.09 24.25
C ALA A 125 -15.72 -31.82 24.04
N VAL A 126 -14.96 -32.92 23.99
CA VAL A 126 -13.58 -32.97 23.53
C VAL A 126 -13.52 -32.37 22.12
N VAL A 127 -12.84 -31.23 21.98
CA VAL A 127 -12.47 -30.66 20.68
C VAL A 127 -11.43 -31.59 20.06
N PRO A 128 -11.70 -32.23 18.91
CA PRO A 128 -10.69 -33.02 18.23
C PRO A 128 -9.62 -32.08 17.66
N LEU A 129 -8.38 -32.34 18.05
CA LEU A 129 -7.17 -31.69 17.55
C LEU A 129 -7.10 -31.89 16.02
N PRO A 130 -6.92 -30.85 15.19
CA PRO A 130 -6.78 -31.03 13.75
C PRO A 130 -5.51 -31.81 13.42
N GLU A 131 -5.65 -32.85 12.60
CA GLU A 131 -4.54 -33.63 12.06
C GLU A 131 -3.59 -32.72 11.24
N PRO A 132 -2.26 -32.91 11.36
CA PRO A 132 -1.31 -32.10 10.61
C PRO A 132 -1.37 -32.44 9.12
N VAL A 133 -1.75 -31.46 8.31
CA VAL A 133 -1.65 -31.50 6.85
C VAL A 133 -0.18 -31.72 6.45
N PRO A 134 0.14 -32.70 5.60
CA PRO A 134 1.52 -32.91 5.16
C PRO A 134 1.99 -31.71 4.33
N VAL A 135 3.04 -31.04 4.80
CA VAL A 135 3.75 -29.98 4.08
C VAL A 135 4.37 -30.55 2.79
N PRO A 136 4.17 -29.92 1.63
CA PRO A 136 4.82 -30.36 0.40
C PRO A 136 6.34 -30.18 0.50
N VAL A 137 7.07 -31.28 0.27
CA VAL A 137 8.53 -31.27 0.18
C VAL A 137 8.93 -30.43 -1.04
N VAL A 138 9.44 -29.23 -0.79
CA VAL A 138 10.07 -28.38 -1.80
C VAL A 138 11.34 -29.09 -2.25
N THR A 139 11.32 -29.64 -3.46
CA THR A 139 12.54 -30.09 -4.13
C THR A 139 13.39 -28.87 -4.46
N PRO A 140 14.68 -28.82 -4.09
CA PRO A 140 15.54 -27.71 -4.47
C PRO A 140 15.68 -27.69 -6.00
N VAL A 141 15.39 -26.53 -6.59
CA VAL A 141 15.66 -26.22 -7.99
C VAL A 141 17.14 -26.51 -8.26
N ARG A 142 17.41 -27.48 -9.14
CA ARG A 142 18.76 -27.74 -9.64
C ARG A 142 19.29 -26.45 -10.26
N LYS A 143 20.39 -25.91 -9.71
CA LYS A 143 21.15 -24.84 -10.35
C LYS A 143 21.48 -25.28 -11.77
N ALA A 144 20.91 -24.59 -12.76
CA ALA A 144 21.35 -24.66 -14.13
C ALA A 144 22.85 -24.33 -14.15
N GLY A 145 23.62 -25.15 -14.87
CA GLY A 145 25.06 -25.15 -14.86
C GLY A 145 25.66 -23.76 -15.06
N ALA A 146 26.68 -23.48 -14.24
CA ALA A 146 27.61 -22.39 -14.44
C ALA A 146 28.33 -22.59 -15.78
N ALA A 147 27.79 -22.00 -16.84
CA ALA A 147 28.64 -21.40 -17.86
C ALA A 147 29.06 -20.05 -17.30
N SER A 148 30.35 -19.89 -17.04
CA SER A 148 30.98 -18.65 -16.58
C SER A 148 30.81 -17.53 -17.63
N GLY A 149 29.63 -16.94 -17.68
CA GLY A 149 29.36 -15.66 -18.31
C GLY A 149 29.60 -14.58 -17.27
N GLU A 150 30.88 -14.23 -17.08
CA GLU A 150 31.26 -13.05 -16.32
C GLU A 150 30.59 -11.83 -16.97
N TYR A 151 29.68 -11.20 -16.23
CA TYR A 151 28.97 -10.02 -16.67
C TYR A 151 29.96 -8.85 -16.72
N ASP A 152 30.38 -8.48 -17.93
CA ASP A 152 31.21 -7.29 -18.17
C ASP A 152 30.31 -6.09 -18.48
N PRO A 153 30.12 -5.15 -17.53
CA PRO A 153 29.27 -3.97 -17.73
C PRO A 153 29.83 -2.98 -18.77
N LEU A 154 31.07 -3.17 -19.24
CA LEU A 154 31.73 -2.27 -20.20
C LEU A 154 31.81 -2.85 -21.62
N ALA A 155 31.32 -4.07 -21.85
CA ALA A 155 31.42 -4.75 -23.16
C ALA A 155 30.79 -3.95 -24.33
N HIS A 156 29.86 -3.04 -24.03
CA HIS A 156 29.16 -2.22 -25.03
C HIS A 156 29.47 -0.73 -24.95
N TRP A 157 30.37 -0.30 -24.05
CA TRP A 157 30.73 1.11 -23.90
C TRP A 157 31.90 1.48 -24.83
N ARG A 158 31.67 2.39 -25.79
CA ARG A 158 32.72 2.96 -26.65
C ARG A 158 32.92 4.45 -26.38
N PRO A 159 33.94 4.86 -25.61
CA PRO A 159 34.25 6.27 -25.46
C PRO A 159 34.98 6.75 -26.72
N GLY A 160 34.41 7.73 -27.44
CA GLY A 160 35.18 8.53 -28.40
C GLY A 160 34.93 8.30 -29.89
N ALA A 161 33.70 8.01 -30.33
CA ALA A 161 33.30 8.27 -31.72
C ALA A 161 33.23 9.79 -31.98
N THR A 162 34.39 10.45 -31.96
CA THR A 162 34.55 11.84 -32.37
C THR A 162 34.23 11.92 -33.86
N ARG A 163 33.09 12.53 -34.20
CA ARG A 163 32.83 13.00 -35.56
C ARG A 163 33.85 14.10 -35.86
N ARG A 164 34.98 13.75 -36.47
CA ARG A 164 35.78 14.74 -37.19
C ARG A 164 34.98 15.15 -38.43
N ARG A 165 34.69 16.45 -38.51
CA ARG A 165 34.21 17.13 -39.72
C ARG A 165 35.24 17.03 -40.83
#